data_AF-A0A9X2CD18-F1
#
_entry.id   AF-A0A9X2CD18-F1
#
_cell.length_a   1.000
_cell.length_b   1.000
_cell.length_c   1.000
_cell.angle_alpha   90.00
_cell.angle_beta   90.00
_cell.angle_gamma   90.00
#
_symmetry.space_group_name_H-M   'P 1'
#
loop_
_entity.id
_entity.type
_entity.pdbx_description
1 polymer ?
#
loop_
_entity_poly.entity_id
_entity_poly.type
_entity_poly.pdbx_seq_one_letter_code
_entity_poly.pdbx_strand_id
1 'polypeptide(L)'
;MFSQLNVINKSQKAFLRKLYLAHLLDEEQHNLLSLQKLTGMPRRTLQDAIAAFADIGIRVDFIQQGQRHNEGHYRISTWGPISSAWVNSHFEQIKAIIEDVETQELAS
;
A
#
# COMPACT_ATOMS: atom_id res chain seq x y z
N MET A 1 10.47 10.87 -12.91
CA MET A 1 10.86 12.15 -12.30
C MET A 1 9.58 12.89 -11.89
N PHE A 2 9.15 12.79 -10.63
CA PHE A 2 7.93 13.42 -10.10
C PHE A 2 8.14 14.92 -9.81
N SER A 3 8.71 15.66 -10.77
CA SER A 3 9.32 16.99 -10.55
C SER A 3 8.34 18.17 -10.56
N GLN A 4 7.05 17.96 -10.33
CA GLN A 4 6.15 19.05 -10.00
C GLN A 4 5.16 18.50 -8.97
N LEU A 5 4.98 19.21 -7.85
CA LEU A 5 3.86 19.08 -6.92
C LEU A 5 2.55 19.49 -7.63
N ASN A 6 2.29 18.88 -8.78
CA ASN A 6 1.00 18.88 -9.44
C ASN A 6 0.09 18.08 -8.54
N VAL A 7 -1.00 18.72 -8.11
CA VAL A 7 -2.09 18.15 -7.31
C VAL A 7 -2.37 16.71 -7.76
N ILE A 8 -1.87 15.73 -7.00
CA ILE A 8 -2.14 14.33 -7.27
C ILE A 8 -3.63 14.13 -7.05
N ASN A 9 -4.34 13.75 -8.11
CA ASN A 9 -5.77 13.54 -8.00
C ASN A 9 -6.09 12.27 -7.20
N LYS A 10 -7.35 12.12 -6.79
CA LYS A 10 -7.79 11.00 -5.95
C LYS A 10 -7.47 9.64 -6.56
N SER A 11 -7.63 9.48 -7.87
CA SER A 11 -7.36 8.22 -8.58
C SER A 11 -5.86 7.90 -8.61
N GLN A 12 -5.00 8.89 -8.83
CA GLN A 12 -3.55 8.74 -8.76
C GLN A 12 -3.10 8.38 -7.34
N LYS A 13 -3.61 9.07 -6.30
CA LYS A 13 -3.29 8.74 -4.90
C LYS A 13 -3.77 7.33 -4.54
N ALA A 14 -4.93 6.89 -5.06
CA ALA A 14 -5.42 5.52 -4.88
C ALA A 14 -4.51 4.50 -5.56
N PHE A 15 -4.07 4.75 -6.79
CA PHE A 15 -3.12 3.88 -7.50
C PHE A 15 -1.79 3.76 -6.75
N LEU A 16 -1.19 4.88 -6.35
CA LEU A 16 0.07 4.91 -5.61
C LEU A 16 -0.04 4.22 -4.24
N ARG A 17 -1.20 4.32 -3.57
CA ARG A 17 -1.44 3.59 -2.31
C ARG A 17 -1.38 2.08 -2.52
N LYS A 18 -1.89 1.56 -3.65
CA LYS A 18 -1.79 0.13 -3.96
C LYS A 18 -0.33 -0.29 -4.10
N LEU A 19 0.48 0.49 -4.82
CA LEU A 19 1.91 0.21 -4.99
C LEU A 19 2.68 0.28 -3.67
N TYR A 20 2.39 1.29 -2.86
CA TYR A 20 2.97 1.46 -1.53
C TYR A 20 2.71 0.23 -0.64
N LEU A 21 1.44 -0.16 -0.51
CA LEU A 21 1.06 -1.30 0.30
C LEU A 21 1.60 -2.62 -0.27
N ALA A 22 1.61 -2.79 -1.60
CA ALA A 22 2.17 -3.98 -2.22
C ALA A 22 3.65 -4.13 -1.92
N HIS A 23 4.42 -3.04 -1.92
CA HIS A 23 5.84 -3.05 -1.56
C HIS A 23 6.05 -3.46 -0.11
N LEU A 24 5.30 -2.88 0.84
CA LEU A 24 5.37 -3.27 2.25
C LEU A 24 5.07 -4.76 2.47
N LEU A 25 4.09 -5.30 1.74
CA LEU A 25 3.70 -6.72 1.81
C LEU A 25 4.70 -7.68 1.14
N ASP A 26 5.59 -7.17 0.28
CA ASP A 26 6.61 -7.96 -0.41
C ASP A 26 7.92 -8.01 0.40
N GLU A 27 8.21 -6.95 1.16
CA GLU A 27 9.39 -6.85 2.03
C GLU A 27 9.22 -7.61 3.36
N GLU A 28 8.05 -7.52 4.00
CA GLU A 28 7.81 -8.09 5.32
C GLU A 28 6.43 -8.78 5.45
N GLN A 29 6.34 -9.70 6.42
CA GLN A 29 5.07 -10.34 6.75
C GLN A 29 4.16 -9.38 7.50
N HIS A 30 3.03 -9.05 6.87
CA HIS A 30 2.10 -8.10 7.42
C HIS A 30 0.65 -8.59 7.34
N ASN A 31 -0.13 -8.22 8.36
CA ASN A 31 -1.58 -8.34 8.37
C ASN A 31 -2.21 -6.95 8.50
N LEU A 32 -3.54 -6.86 8.50
CA LEU A 32 -4.22 -5.56 8.60
C LEU A 32 -3.84 -4.78 9.87
N LEU A 33 -3.59 -5.47 10.99
CA LEU A 33 -3.24 -4.81 12.24
C LEU A 33 -1.80 -4.26 12.20
N SER A 34 -0.85 -5.01 11.66
CA SER A 34 0.53 -4.54 11.51
C SER A 34 0.62 -3.40 10.50
N LEU A 35 -0.08 -3.47 9.37
CA LEU A 35 -0.17 -2.37 8.40
C LEU A 35 -0.80 -1.12 9.00
N GLN A 36 -1.86 -1.27 9.80
CA GLN A 36 -2.48 -0.12 10.46
C GLN A 36 -1.53 0.57 11.44
N LYS A 37 -0.76 -0.20 12.21
CA LYS A 37 0.25 0.34 13.13
C LYS A 37 1.41 1.01 12.38
N LEU A 38 1.84 0.42 11.26
CA LEU A 38 2.97 0.93 10.47
C LEU A 38 2.62 2.21 9.70
N THR A 39 1.43 2.26 9.10
CA THR A 39 1.06 3.32 8.14
C THR A 39 0.13 4.39 8.73
N GLY A 40 -0.47 4.14 9.91
CA GLY A 40 -1.51 4.99 10.49
C GLY A 40 -2.85 4.98 9.75
N MET A 41 -2.98 4.28 8.62
CA MET A 41 -4.20 4.30 7.82
C MET A 41 -5.36 3.57 8.53
N PRO A 42 -6.61 4.05 8.38
CA PRO A 42 -7.78 3.33 8.86
C PRO A 42 -7.88 1.93 8.23
N ARG A 43 -8.28 0.93 9.03
CA ARG A 43 -8.45 -0.46 8.57
C ARG A 43 -9.25 -0.59 7.27
N ARG A 44 -10.32 0.19 7.12
CA ARG A 44 -11.17 0.18 5.92
C ARG A 44 -10.39 0.61 4.68
N THR A 45 -9.55 1.63 4.79
CA THR A 45 -8.68 2.13 3.71
C THR A 45 -7.69 1.07 3.25
N LEU A 46 -7.08 0.35 4.21
CA LEU A 46 -6.17 -0.76 3.90
C LEU A 46 -6.90 -1.91 3.19
N GLN A 47 -8.07 -2.30 3.69
CA GLN A 47 -8.89 -3.35 3.09
C GLN A 47 -9.33 -2.99 1.66
N ASP A 48 -9.82 -1.77 1.43
CA ASP A 48 -10.23 -1.31 0.09
C ASP A 48 -9.05 -1.30 -0.88
N ALA A 49 -7.88 -0.82 -0.44
CA ALA A 49 -6.71 -0.79 -1.30
C ALA A 49 -6.23 -2.20 -1.67
N ILE A 50 -6.11 -3.11 -0.69
CA ILE A 50 -5.68 -4.51 -0.90
C ILE A 50 -6.68 -5.27 -1.78
N ALA A 51 -7.99 -5.10 -1.55
CA ALA A 51 -9.02 -5.73 -2.39
C ALA A 51 -8.92 -5.27 -3.86
N ALA A 52 -8.50 -4.04 -4.09
CA ALA A 52 -8.36 -3.43 -5.41
C ALA A 52 -6.99 -3.71 -6.07
N PHE A 53 -6.13 -4.58 -5.53
CA PHE A 53 -4.87 -4.99 -6.17
C PHE A 53 -5.10 -5.71 -7.50
N ALA A 54 -6.13 -6.54 -7.56
CA ALA A 54 -6.47 -7.30 -8.76
C ALA A 54 -6.78 -6.40 -9.96
N ASP A 55 -7.35 -5.20 -9.73
CA ASP A 55 -7.64 -4.21 -10.78
C ASP A 55 -6.39 -3.76 -11.55
N ILE A 56 -5.22 -3.84 -10.92
CA ILE A 56 -3.93 -3.47 -11.52
C ILE A 56 -3.03 -4.69 -11.78
N GLY A 57 -3.59 -5.90 -11.63
CA GLY A 57 -2.92 -7.16 -11.90
C GLY A 57 -1.99 -7.68 -10.80
N ILE A 58 -1.90 -7.00 -9.65
CA ILE A 58 -1.18 -7.52 -8.49
C ILE A 58 -2.05 -8.59 -7.82
N ARG A 59 -1.48 -9.77 -7.53
CA ARG A 59 -2.14 -10.82 -6.76
C ARG A 59 -1.52 -10.95 -5.39
N VAL A 60 -2.38 -10.98 -4.38
CA VAL A 60 -2.02 -11.11 -2.98
C VAL A 60 -2.86 -12.22 -2.37
N ASP A 61 -2.22 -13.11 -1.63
CA ASP A 61 -2.86 -14.19 -0.90
C ASP A 61 -2.79 -13.93 0.60
N PHE A 62 -3.78 -14.39 1.36
CA PHE A 62 -3.72 -14.38 2.82
C PHE A 62 -3.37 -15.77 3.33
N ILE A 63 -2.18 -15.91 3.91
CA ILE A 63 -1.62 -17.17 4.39
C ILE A 63 -1.92 -17.32 5.88
N GLN A 64 -2.54 -18.43 6.27
CA GLN A 64 -2.83 -18.78 7.67
C GLN A 64 -2.05 -20.05 8.05
N GLN A 65 -1.37 -20.03 9.20
CA GLN A 65 -0.71 -21.23 9.74
C GLN A 65 -1.59 -21.88 10.81
N GLY A 66 -2.49 -22.77 10.40
CA GLY A 66 -3.17 -23.72 11.31
C GLY A 66 -4.11 -23.14 12.38
N GLN A 67 -4.54 -23.99 13.33
CA GLN A 67 -5.82 -23.94 14.08
C GLN A 67 -6.09 -22.72 14.99
N ARG A 68 -5.21 -21.72 15.06
CA ARG A 68 -5.54 -20.44 15.72
C ARG A 68 -6.04 -19.47 14.67
N HIS A 69 -7.36 -19.24 14.66
CA HIS A 69 -8.10 -18.51 13.63
C HIS A 69 -7.64 -17.06 13.33
N ASN A 70 -6.63 -16.51 14.04
CA ASN A 70 -6.26 -15.10 13.98
C ASN A 70 -4.81 -14.80 13.57
N GLU A 71 -3.98 -15.83 13.29
CA GLU A 71 -2.56 -15.64 12.94
C GLU A 71 -2.34 -15.92 11.44
N GLY A 72 -2.52 -14.90 10.61
CA GLY A 72 -2.20 -14.94 9.19
C GLY A 72 -1.60 -13.63 8.69
N HIS A 73 -0.97 -13.66 7.53
CA HIS A 73 -0.35 -12.49 6.87
C HIS A 73 -0.65 -12.51 5.36
N TYR A 74 -0.58 -11.33 4.75
CA TYR A 74 -0.64 -11.20 3.31
C TYR A 74 0.72 -11.51 2.69
N ARG A 75 0.70 -12.13 1.51
CA ARG A 75 1.87 -12.38 0.69
C ARG A 75 1.59 -12.00 -0.75
N ILE A 76 2.47 -11.19 -1.36
CA ILE A 76 2.40 -10.94 -2.80
C ILE A 76 2.78 -12.24 -3.52
N SER A 77 1.87 -12.71 -4.38
CA SER A 77 2.11 -13.89 -5.20
C SER A 77 2.58 -13.53 -6.60
N THR A 78 2.18 -12.36 -7.11
CA THR A 78 2.78 -11.76 -8.30
C THR A 78 2.45 -10.27 -8.37
N TRP A 79 3.40 -9.49 -8.87
CA TRP A 79 3.19 -8.09 -9.23
C TRP A 79 2.46 -7.92 -10.58
N GLY A 80 2.27 -9.00 -11.33
CA GLY A 80 1.62 -8.99 -12.64
C GLY A 80 2.30 -8.02 -13.61
N PRO A 81 1.58 -7.05 -14.20
CA PRO A 81 2.15 -6.09 -15.15
C PRO A 81 2.96 -4.96 -14.48
N ILE A 82 2.94 -4.86 -13.15
CA ILE A 82 3.63 -3.81 -12.40
C ILE A 82 5.08 -4.22 -12.14
N SER A 83 6.03 -3.31 -12.36
CA SER A 83 7.44 -3.54 -12.04
C SER A 83 7.70 -3.27 -10.55
N SER A 84 7.93 -4.32 -9.77
CA SER A 84 8.33 -4.19 -8.35
C SER A 84 9.65 -3.43 -8.20
N ALA A 85 10.60 -3.64 -9.11
CA ALA A 85 11.88 -2.94 -9.12
C ALA A 85 11.72 -1.42 -9.28
N TRP A 86 10.80 -0.98 -10.15
CA TRP A 86 10.49 0.43 -10.31
C TRP A 86 9.84 1.01 -9.05
N VAL A 87 8.95 0.25 -8.40
CA VAL A 87 8.32 0.68 -7.14
C VAL A 87 9.37 0.85 -6.05
N ASN A 88 10.27 -0.14 -5.89
CA ASN A 88 11.38 -0.08 -4.94
C ASN A 88 12.27 1.16 -5.19
N SER A 89 12.65 1.43 -6.45
CA SER A 89 13.50 2.59 -6.76
C SER A 89 12.83 3.96 -6.54
N HIS A 90 11.52 4.00 -6.39
CA HIS A 90 10.74 5.23 -6.13
C HIS A 90 10.03 5.20 -4.78
N PHE A 91 10.32 4.21 -3.93
CA PHE A 91 9.52 3.93 -2.73
C PHE A 91 9.40 5.15 -1.82
N GLU A 92 10.51 5.83 -1.52
CA GLU A 92 10.51 7.03 -0.66
C GLU A 92 9.63 8.17 -1.22
N GLN A 93 9.59 8.34 -2.54
CA GLN A 93 8.76 9.37 -3.18
C GLN A 93 7.27 9.00 -3.09
N ILE A 94 6.95 7.72 -3.32
CA ILE A 94 5.60 7.19 -3.19
C ILE A 94 5.13 7.31 -1.73
N LYS A 95 5.99 6.91 -0.78
CA LYS A 95 5.72 6.99 0.65
C LYS A 95 5.43 8.42 1.08
N ALA A 96 6.27 9.39 0.67
CA ALA A 96 6.02 10.81 0.95
C ALA A 96 4.63 11.25 0.46
N ILE A 97 4.22 10.92 -0.76
CA ILE A 97 2.88 11.28 -1.29
C ILE A 97 1.72 10.67 -0.47
N ILE A 98 1.93 9.46 0.03
CA ILE A 98 0.89 8.67 0.70
C ILE A 98 0.77 9.03 2.17
N GLU A 99 1.89 9.22 2.86
CA GLU A 99 1.97 9.50 4.30
C GLU A 99 2.02 10.99 4.63
N ASP A 100 2.21 11.87 3.65
CA ASP A 100 2.05 13.31 3.85
C ASP A 100 0.58 13.65 4.14
N VAL A 101 0.28 13.68 5.44
CA VAL A 101 -1.00 14.04 6.08
C VAL A 101 -0.75 15.16 7.10
N GLU A 102 0.31 15.96 6.98
CA GLU A 102 0.57 17.07 7.93
C GLU A 102 1.02 18.37 7.23
N THR A 103 0.20 18.98 6.35
CA THR A 103 0.29 20.46 6.15
C THR A 103 -0.95 21.15 5.54
N GLN A 104 -2.16 20.58 5.54
CA GLN A 104 -3.34 21.31 5.00
C GLN A 104 -4.47 21.59 6.00
N GLU A 105 -4.39 21.15 7.26
CA GLU A 105 -5.41 21.44 8.29
C GLU A 105 -5.00 22.46 9.37
N LEU A 106 -3.78 23.03 9.27
CA LEU A 106 -3.33 24.12 10.16
C LEU A 106 -3.33 25.51 9.47
N ALA A 107 -3.84 25.59 8.24
CA ALA A 107 -3.91 26.82 7.45
C ALA A 107 -5.33 27.13 6.93
N SER A 108 -6.37 26.71 7.67
CA SER A 108 -7.78 27.03 7.38
C SER A 108 -8.50 27.47 8.64
#